data_AF-A0A5N6EG65-F1
#
_entry.id   AF-A0A5N6EG65-F1
#
_cell.length_a   1.000
_cell.length_b   1.000
_cell.length_c   1.000
_cell.angle_alpha   90.00
_cell.angle_beta   90.00
_cell.angle_gamma   90.00
#
_symmetry.space_group_name_H-M   'P 1'
#
loop_
_entity.id
_entity.type
_entity.pdbx_description
1 polymer ?
#
loop_
_entity_poly.entity_id
_entity_poly.type
_entity_poly.pdbx_seq_one_letter_code
_entity_poly.pdbx_strand_id
1 'polypeptide(L)'
;MNQEPLSPPSEPTPSPTTNPVPLSSPLRTTPIHPLLPEVRVPGEPLPPHRYHPITCTQINAESEDIRAQLEQLRQEYTSPEEALRAQEQAAREVKQKMEDAERKREDVQKAMDKKIKERNTEMKVLSKYQEVKVSDIPA
;
A
#
# COMPACT_ATOMS: atom_id res chain seq x y z
N MET A 1 -17.16 -50.64 -19.11
CA MET A 1 -17.87 -49.58 -18.37
C MET A 1 -16.82 -48.82 -17.59
N ASN A 2 -16.28 -47.73 -18.14
CA ASN A 2 -15.29 -46.89 -17.47
C ASN A 2 -15.98 -45.55 -17.18
N GLN A 3 -16.43 -45.34 -15.94
CA GLN A 3 -16.84 -44.00 -15.47
C GLN A 3 -15.61 -43.30 -14.90
N GLU A 4 -15.27 -42.14 -15.46
CA GLU A 4 -14.32 -41.22 -14.84
C GLU A 4 -14.91 -40.64 -13.54
N PRO A 5 -14.07 -40.36 -12.52
CA PRO A 5 -14.55 -39.85 -11.25
C PRO A 5 -15.16 -38.45 -11.40
N LEU A 6 -16.28 -38.24 -10.72
CA LEU A 6 -16.99 -36.96 -10.68
C LEU A 6 -16.06 -35.86 -10.11
N SER A 7 -15.95 -34.74 -10.82
CA SER A 7 -15.22 -33.57 -10.35
C SER A 7 -15.88 -33.01 -9.07
N PRO A 8 -15.08 -32.47 -8.12
CA PRO A 8 -15.63 -31.88 -6.92
C PRO A 8 -16.52 -30.67 -7.25
N PRO A 9 -17.50 -30.35 -6.38
CA PRO A 9 -18.37 -29.19 -6.59
C PRO A 9 -17.54 -27.90 -6.61
N SER A 10 -17.89 -26.99 -7.54
CA SER A 10 -17.28 -25.66 -7.62
C SER A 10 -17.33 -24.96 -6.28
N GLU A 11 -16.20 -24.45 -5.81
CA GLU A 11 -16.14 -23.57 -4.64
C GLU A 11 -17.07 -22.37 -4.85
N PRO A 12 -17.74 -21.88 -3.79
CA PRO A 12 -18.52 -20.66 -3.87
C PRO A 12 -17.60 -19.50 -4.22
N THR A 13 -17.77 -18.95 -5.42
CA THR A 13 -17.13 -17.70 -5.86
C THR A 13 -17.36 -16.64 -4.78
N PRO A 14 -16.32 -16.13 -4.09
CA PRO A 14 -16.52 -15.00 -3.20
C PRO A 14 -17.04 -13.83 -4.03
N SER A 15 -18.12 -13.21 -3.53
CA SER A 15 -18.69 -11.94 -3.99
C SER A 15 -17.61 -10.92 -4.37
N PRO A 16 -17.85 -9.93 -5.25
CA PRO A 16 -16.80 -9.09 -5.78
C PRO A 16 -16.18 -8.22 -4.69
N THR A 17 -15.15 -8.72 -4.02
CA THR A 17 -14.21 -7.92 -3.26
C THR A 17 -13.58 -7.00 -4.27
N THR A 18 -13.98 -5.73 -4.28
CA THR A 18 -13.48 -4.81 -5.30
C THR A 18 -11.98 -4.65 -5.07
N ASN A 19 -11.17 -5.20 -5.96
CA ASN A 19 -9.74 -5.29 -5.76
C ASN A 19 -9.13 -3.90 -5.58
N PRO A 20 -8.17 -3.72 -4.65
CA PRO A 20 -7.45 -2.47 -4.52
C PRO A 20 -6.86 -2.02 -5.86
N VAL A 21 -7.07 -0.75 -6.21
CA VAL A 21 -6.52 -0.17 -7.44
C VAL A 21 -5.13 0.38 -7.12
N PRO A 22 -4.07 0.01 -7.86
CA PRO A 22 -2.71 0.50 -7.61
C PRO A 22 -2.64 2.03 -7.60
N LEU A 23 -1.76 2.59 -6.76
CA LEU A 23 -1.55 4.05 -6.68
C LEU A 23 -1.01 4.66 -7.99
N SER A 24 -0.29 3.86 -8.78
CA SER A 24 0.22 4.23 -10.11
C SER A 24 -0.82 4.10 -11.23
N SER A 25 -2.06 3.71 -10.92
CA SER A 25 -3.10 3.52 -11.93
C SER A 25 -3.43 4.85 -12.63
N PRO A 26 -3.55 4.87 -13.97
CA PRO A 26 -3.94 6.07 -14.70
C PRO A 26 -5.35 6.56 -14.36
N LEU A 27 -6.17 5.73 -13.71
CA LEU A 27 -7.48 6.11 -13.19
C LEU A 27 -7.40 7.16 -12.08
N ARG A 28 -6.24 7.30 -11.42
CA ARG A 28 -6.04 8.19 -10.28
C ARG A 28 -5.50 9.54 -10.74
N THR A 29 -6.39 10.43 -11.15
CA THR A 29 -6.04 11.71 -11.78
C THR A 29 -5.98 12.88 -10.80
N THR A 30 -6.85 12.89 -9.78
CA THR A 30 -7.06 14.08 -8.93
C THR A 30 -6.72 13.78 -7.47
N PRO A 31 -5.94 14.63 -6.78
CA PRO A 31 -5.62 14.44 -5.37
C PRO A 31 -6.87 14.58 -4.49
N ILE A 32 -6.96 13.75 -3.44
CA ILE A 32 -8.06 13.85 -2.46
C ILE A 32 -7.96 15.11 -1.59
N HIS A 33 -6.74 15.63 -1.42
CA HIS A 33 -6.45 16.80 -0.61
C HIS A 33 -5.16 17.48 -1.10
N PRO A 34 -5.04 18.82 -1.07
CA PRO A 34 -3.84 19.53 -1.54
C PRO A 34 -2.54 19.12 -0.85
N LEU A 35 -2.61 18.74 0.43
CA LEU A 35 -1.45 18.26 1.20
C LEU A 35 -1.01 16.82 0.87
N LEU A 36 -1.82 16.06 0.11
CA LEU A 36 -1.59 14.65 -0.21
C LEU A 36 -1.62 14.43 -1.73
N PRO A 37 -0.70 15.03 -2.51
CA PRO A 37 -0.70 14.93 -3.97
C PRO A 37 -0.44 13.51 -4.51
N GLU A 38 0.11 12.62 -3.68
CA GLU A 38 0.37 11.21 -3.99
C GLU A 38 -0.90 10.35 -3.88
N VAL A 39 -1.86 10.77 -3.05
CA VAL A 39 -3.13 10.04 -2.84
C VAL A 39 -4.18 10.60 -3.79
N ARG A 40 -4.31 9.93 -4.94
CA ARG A 40 -5.19 10.36 -6.03
C ARG A 40 -6.35 9.41 -6.24
N VAL A 41 -7.47 9.95 -6.69
CA VAL A 41 -8.70 9.24 -7.07
C VAL A 41 -9.12 9.64 -8.48
N PRO A 42 -10.09 8.93 -9.09
CA PRO A 42 -10.72 9.43 -10.30
C PRO A 42 -11.25 10.85 -10.10
N GLY A 43 -11.00 11.69 -11.08
CA GLY A 43 -11.53 13.04 -11.17
C GLY A 43 -12.20 13.27 -12.51
N GLU A 44 -13.26 14.09 -12.48
CA GLU A 44 -14.25 14.32 -13.53
C GLU A 44 -14.90 13.03 -14.10
N PRO A 45 -16.24 12.99 -14.26
CA PRO A 45 -17.20 14.10 -14.10
C PRO A 45 -17.64 14.37 -12.65
N LEU A 46 -17.29 13.49 -11.70
CA LEU A 46 -17.69 13.63 -10.29
C LEU A 46 -16.56 14.15 -9.40
N PRO A 47 -16.91 14.81 -8.27
CA PRO A 47 -15.91 15.26 -7.31
C PRO A 47 -15.08 14.11 -6.70
N PRO A 48 -13.79 14.34 -6.38
CA PRO A 48 -12.90 13.34 -5.77
C PRO A 48 -13.46 12.66 -4.51
N HIS A 49 -14.19 13.41 -3.66
CA HIS A 49 -14.76 12.90 -2.42
C HIS A 49 -15.90 11.89 -2.61
N ARG A 50 -16.33 11.61 -3.85
CA ARG A 50 -17.32 10.56 -4.17
C ARG A 50 -16.69 9.22 -4.52
N TYR A 51 -15.37 9.10 -4.50
CA TYR A 51 -14.68 7.85 -4.80
C TYR A 51 -13.91 7.33 -3.58
N HIS A 52 -13.92 6.02 -3.41
CA HIS A 52 -13.16 5.38 -2.35
C HIS A 52 -11.66 5.41 -2.70
N PRO A 53 -10.78 5.88 -1.80
CA PRO A 53 -9.38 6.18 -2.12
C PRO A 53 -8.54 4.94 -2.41
N ILE A 54 -8.97 3.74 -2.03
CA ILE A 54 -8.20 2.50 -2.24
C ILE A 54 -8.68 1.74 -3.47
N THR A 55 -9.99 1.64 -3.65
CA THR A 55 -10.62 0.81 -4.70
C THR A 55 -11.00 1.63 -5.93
N CYS A 56 -10.98 2.96 -5.84
CA CYS A 56 -11.46 3.88 -6.88
C CYS A 56 -12.91 3.62 -7.31
N THR A 57 -13.69 2.92 -6.47
CA THR A 57 -15.12 2.72 -6.68
C THR A 57 -15.91 3.93 -6.21
N GLN A 58 -17.01 4.22 -6.88
CA GLN A 58 -17.93 5.26 -6.42
C GLN A 58 -18.49 4.86 -5.04
N ILE A 59 -18.49 5.81 -4.12
CA ILE A 59 -19.07 5.64 -2.79
C ILE A 59 -20.58 5.64 -2.95
N ASN A 60 -21.22 4.57 -2.47
CA ASN A 60 -22.68 4.51 -2.39
C ASN A 60 -23.14 5.31 -1.16
N ALA A 61 -23.48 6.58 -1.35
CA ALA A 61 -23.95 7.45 -0.27
C ALA A 61 -25.25 6.97 0.41
N GLU A 62 -26.02 6.12 -0.27
CA GLU A 62 -27.26 5.54 0.24
C GLU A 62 -27.04 4.25 1.04
N SER A 63 -25.81 3.73 1.10
CA SER A 63 -25.54 2.56 1.93
C SER A 63 -25.68 2.91 3.42
N GLU A 64 -26.24 1.98 4.19
CA GLU A 64 -26.44 2.16 5.64
C GLU A 64 -25.14 2.49 6.36
N ASP A 65 -24.05 1.82 6.02
CA ASP A 65 -22.74 2.04 6.64
C ASP A 65 -22.22 3.46 6.41
N ILE A 66 -22.35 3.99 5.19
CA ILE A 66 -21.87 5.34 4.86
C ILE A 66 -22.76 6.38 5.53
N ARG A 67 -24.08 6.17 5.57
CA ARG A 67 -25.00 7.07 6.27
C ARG A 67 -24.71 7.13 7.75
N ALA A 68 -24.47 5.99 8.40
CA ALA A 68 -24.11 5.92 9.81
C ALA A 68 -22.78 6.65 10.10
N GLN A 69 -21.75 6.45 9.27
CA GLN A 69 -20.48 7.16 9.40
C GLN A 69 -20.63 8.68 9.22
N LEU A 70 -21.43 9.11 8.25
CA LEU A 70 -21.71 10.54 8.03
C LEU A 70 -22.47 11.16 9.19
N GLU A 71 -23.43 10.44 9.79
CA GLU A 71 -24.15 10.90 10.96
C GLU A 71 -23.21 11.06 12.17
N GLN A 72 -22.32 10.09 12.40
CA GLN A 72 -21.30 10.18 13.44
C GLN A 72 -20.39 11.40 13.23
N LEU A 73 -19.90 11.62 12.00
CA LEU A 73 -19.05 12.78 11.69
C LEU A 73 -19.78 14.11 11.92
N ARG A 74 -21.09 14.18 11.67
CA ARG A 74 -21.91 15.37 11.97
C ARG A 74 -22.09 15.62 13.46
N GLN A 75 -22.09 14.56 14.28
CA GLN A 75 -22.11 14.69 15.74
C GLN A 75 -20.75 15.15 16.29
N GLU A 76 -19.66 14.66 15.69
CA GLU A 76 -18.29 15.00 16.10
C GLU A 76 -17.89 16.42 15.68
N TYR A 77 -18.25 16.83 14.46
CA TYR A 77 -17.91 18.13 13.89
C TYR A 77 -19.19 18.93 13.62
N THR A 78 -19.61 19.68 14.64
CA THR A 78 -20.89 20.39 14.64
C THR A 78 -20.92 21.62 13.73
N SER A 79 -19.74 22.13 13.35
CA SER A 79 -19.60 23.26 12.43
C SER A 79 -18.77 22.90 11.19
N PRO A 80 -19.05 23.52 10.03
CA PRO A 80 -18.23 23.35 8.83
C PRO A 80 -16.76 23.70 9.05
N GLU A 81 -16.46 24.71 9.88
CA GLU A 81 -15.09 25.14 10.18
C GLU A 81 -14.33 24.09 11.02
N GLU A 82 -15.00 23.44 11.98
CA GLU A 82 -14.42 22.32 12.73
C GLU A 82 -14.14 21.13 11.80
N ALA A 83 -15.08 20.79 10.92
CA ALA A 83 -14.90 19.70 9.96
C ALA A 83 -13.71 19.98 9.01
N LEU A 84 -13.56 21.21 8.54
CA LEU A 84 -12.42 21.60 7.69
C LEU A 84 -11.09 21.54 8.44
N ARG A 85 -11.03 22.02 9.68
CA ARG A 85 -9.82 21.94 10.51
C ARG A 85 -9.44 20.48 10.80
N ALA A 86 -10.42 19.64 11.09
CA ALA A 86 -10.21 18.21 11.31
C ALA A 86 -9.70 17.50 10.05
N GLN A 87 -10.28 17.81 8.89
CA GLN A 87 -9.80 17.30 7.60
C GLN A 87 -8.34 17.70 7.34
N GLU A 88 -7.99 18.97 7.58
CA GLU A 88 -6.63 19.46 7.39
C GLU A 88 -5.64 18.78 8.34
N GLN A 89 -6.01 18.62 9.62
CA GLN A 89 -5.20 17.94 10.62
C GLN A 89 -4.99 16.47 10.25
N ALA A 90 -6.04 15.76 9.85
CA ALA A 90 -5.96 14.38 9.38
C ALA A 90 -5.02 14.27 8.15
N ALA A 91 -5.11 15.22 7.21
CA ALA A 91 -4.22 15.25 6.06
C ALA A 91 -2.74 15.47 6.46
N ARG A 92 -2.47 16.35 7.43
CA ARG A 92 -1.11 16.56 7.97
C ARG A 92 -0.55 15.31 8.66
N GLU A 93 -1.37 14.61 9.43
CA GLU A 93 -0.97 13.37 10.10
C GLU A 93 -0.66 12.25 9.10
N VAL A 94 -1.48 12.10 8.06
CA VAL A 94 -1.21 11.13 7.00
C VAL A 94 0.09 11.48 6.27
N LYS A 95 0.31 12.75 5.95
CA LYS A 95 1.55 13.21 5.32
C LYS A 95 2.77 12.87 6.17
N GLN A 96 2.74 13.18 7.46
CA GLN A 96 3.83 12.85 8.38
C GLN A 96 4.11 11.34 8.42
N LYS A 97 3.06 10.51 8.50
CA LYS A 97 3.20 9.04 8.49
C LYS A 97 3.82 8.52 7.20
N MET A 98 3.52 9.15 6.05
CA MET A 98 4.12 8.80 4.77
C MET A 98 5.62 9.15 4.74
N GLU A 99 6.00 10.35 5.19
CA GLU A 99 7.40 10.77 5.28
C GLU A 99 8.21 9.88 6.23
N ASP A 100 7.64 9.52 7.39
CA ASP A 100 8.28 8.62 8.35
C ASP A 100 8.46 7.21 7.78
N ALA A 101 7.44 6.71 7.07
CA ALA A 101 7.52 5.42 6.40
C ALA A 101 8.57 5.40 5.28
N GLU A 102 8.70 6.49 4.53
CA GLU A 102 9.72 6.65 3.49
C GLU A 102 11.13 6.65 4.10
N ARG A 103 11.36 7.45 5.15
CA ARG A 103 12.63 7.47 5.89
C ARG A 103 13.02 6.08 6.39
N LYS A 104 12.07 5.36 6.99
CA LYS A 104 12.31 3.99 7.48
C LYS A 104 12.67 3.03 6.35
N ARG A 105 12.04 3.15 5.18
CA ARG A 105 12.40 2.34 4.00
C ARG A 105 13.81 2.65 3.52
N GLU A 106 14.20 3.91 3.49
CA GLU A 106 15.55 4.33 3.11
C GLU A 106 16.60 3.77 4.08
N ASP A 107 16.36 3.85 5.38
CA ASP A 107 17.26 3.32 6.40
C ASP A 107 17.42 1.80 6.30
N VAL A 108 16.32 1.07 6.05
CA VAL A 108 16.36 -0.38 5.82
C VAL A 108 17.15 -0.70 4.55
N GLN A 109 16.94 0.03 3.46
CA GLN A 109 17.68 -0.17 2.22
C GLN A 109 19.19 0.05 2.43
N LYS A 110 19.58 1.13 3.12
CA LYS A 110 20.98 1.39 3.47
C LYS A 110 21.59 0.27 4.31
N ALA A 111 20.85 -0.25 5.28
CA ALA A 111 21.30 -1.36 6.11
C ALA A 111 21.48 -2.66 5.29
N MET A 112 20.55 -2.95 4.38
CA MET A 112 20.67 -4.10 3.46
C MET A 112 21.89 -3.96 2.56
N ASP A 113 22.11 -2.79 1.95
CA ASP A 113 23.27 -2.54 1.08
C ASP A 113 24.59 -2.70 1.82
N LYS A 114 24.65 -2.23 3.08
CA LYS A 114 25.81 -2.45 3.96
C LYS A 114 26.05 -3.95 4.19
N LYS A 115 25.01 -4.71 4.52
CA LYS A 115 25.12 -6.16 4.75
C LYS A 115 25.53 -6.93 3.50
N ILE A 116 25.06 -6.50 2.32
CA ILE A 116 25.48 -7.07 1.04
C ILE A 116 26.98 -6.84 0.80
N LYS A 117 27.49 -5.63 1.10
CA LYS A 117 28.93 -5.31 0.98
C LYS A 117 29.79 -6.10 1.96
N GLU A 118 29.36 -6.22 3.21
CA GLU A 118 30.03 -7.05 4.24
C GLU A 118 30.13 -8.50 3.77
N ARG A 119 28.99 -9.12 3.42
CA ARG A 119 28.94 -10.50 2.91
C ARG A 119 29.83 -10.69 1.67
N ASN A 120 29.81 -9.76 0.71
CA ASN A 120 30.67 -9.85 -0.47
C ASN A 120 32.16 -9.88 -0.13
N THR A 121 32.55 -9.07 0.84
CA THR A 121 33.94 -8.99 1.31
C THR A 121 34.33 -10.28 2.01
N GLU A 122 33.49 -10.77 2.92
CA GLU A 122 33.69 -12.05 3.62
C GLU A 122 33.82 -13.22 2.65
N MET A 123 32.93 -13.31 1.65
CA MET A 123 32.99 -14.36 0.62
C MET A 123 34.29 -14.29 -0.20
N LYS A 124 34.74 -13.07 -0.53
CA LYS A 124 36.00 -12.88 -1.26
C LYS A 124 37.21 -13.32 -0.41
N VAL A 125 37.21 -13.03 0.88
CA VAL A 125 38.27 -13.46 1.80
C VAL A 125 38.26 -14.98 1.96
N LEU A 126 37.08 -15.58 2.14
CA LEU A 126 36.92 -17.03 2.27
C LEU A 126 37.39 -17.78 1.03
N SER A 127 37.03 -17.31 -0.17
CA SER A 127 37.50 -17.89 -1.45
C SER A 127 39.02 -17.90 -1.52
N LYS A 128 39.66 -16.76 -1.25
CA LYS A 128 41.12 -16.64 -1.25
C LYS A 128 41.78 -17.58 -0.23
N TYR A 129 41.21 -17.71 0.96
CA TYR A 129 41.76 -18.62 1.97
C TYR A 129 41.67 -20.08 1.53
N GLN A 130 40.55 -20.48 0.91
CA GLN A 130 40.38 -21.82 0.35
C GLN A 130 41.34 -22.08 -0.81
N GLU A 131 41.52 -21.12 -1.72
CA GLU A 131 42.48 -21.21 -2.83
C GLU A 131 43.91 -21.44 -2.32
N VAL A 132 44.35 -20.68 -1.31
CA VAL A 132 45.68 -20.86 -0.70
C VAL A 132 45.78 -22.23 -0.02
N LYS A 133 44.78 -22.63 0.78
CA LYS A 133 44.76 -23.92 1.48
C LYS A 133 44.81 -25.13 0.54
N VAL A 134 44.14 -25.05 -0.61
CA VAL A 134 44.17 -26.11 -1.63
C VAL A 134 45.53 -26.14 -2.35
N SER A 135 46.15 -24.98 -2.57
CA SER A 135 47.47 -24.90 -3.22
C SER A 135 48.63 -25.37 -2.32
N ASP A 136 48.47 -25.33 -1.00
CA ASP A 136 49.46 -25.78 -0.01
C ASP A 136 49.46 -27.30 0.24
N ILE A 137 48.61 -28.09 -0.45
CA ILE A 137 48.61 -29.55 -0.36
C ILE A 137 49.62 -30.10 -1.39
N PRO A 138 50.75 -30.71 -0.97
CA PRO A 138 51.69 -31.32 -1.90
C PRO A 138 51.03 -32.51 -2.62
N ALA A 139 51.30 -32.63 -3.92
CA ALA A 139 50.77 -33.67 -4.81
C ALA A 139 51.29 -35.09 -4.46
#